data_AF-A0A1H7PT54-F1
#
_entry.id   AF-A0A1H7PT54-F1
#
_cell.length_a   1.000
_cell.length_b   1.000
_cell.length_c   1.000
_cell.angle_alpha   90.00
_cell.angle_beta   90.00
_cell.angle_gamma   90.00
#
_symmetry.space_group_name_H-M   'P 1'
#
loop_
_entity.id
_entity.type
_entity.pdbx_description
1 polymer ?
#
loop_
_entity_poly.entity_id
_entity_poly.type
_entity_poly.pdbx_seq_one_letter_code
_entity_poly.pdbx_strand_id
1 'polypeptide(L)'
;MTLTIVNACAQPAGMVGTKRQQAIRKALRTLVPGIPLLDAEAVLALAGRVQMKALPPSTALWLALGSHVRHAHTDYDSLLAEGYERDAARFFVVDAIDDVLSGWGCQRSILDEEAEEGAEQSH
;
A
#
# COMPACT_ATOMS: atom_id res chain seq x y z
N MET A 1 35.80 -18.96 8.70
CA MET A 1 36.06 -17.55 8.33
C MET A 1 35.36 -17.29 7.02
N THR A 2 34.37 -16.37 7.01
CA THR A 2 33.84 -15.56 5.87
C THR A 2 32.43 -15.11 6.23
N LEU A 3 32.32 -14.11 7.11
CA LEU A 3 31.92 -12.72 6.78
C LEU A 3 30.45 -12.57 6.34
N THR A 4 29.60 -12.36 7.34
CA THR A 4 28.30 -11.70 7.24
C THR A 4 28.49 -10.29 6.67
N ILE A 5 28.12 -10.07 5.42
CA ILE A 5 28.04 -8.72 4.86
C ILE A 5 26.73 -8.10 5.34
N VAL A 6 26.86 -7.23 6.34
CA VAL A 6 25.85 -6.25 6.71
C VAL A 6 25.65 -5.34 5.50
N ASN A 7 24.49 -5.42 4.86
CA ASN A 7 24.13 -4.56 3.74
C ASN A 7 23.83 -3.15 4.28
N ALA A 8 24.90 -2.36 4.44
CA ALA A 8 24.85 -0.94 4.69
C ALA A 8 24.48 -0.20 3.39
N CYS A 9 23.19 -0.15 3.06
CA CYS A 9 22.72 0.75 2.02
C CYS A 9 22.61 2.18 2.56
N ALA A 10 23.66 2.95 2.24
CA ALA A 10 23.71 4.40 2.06
C ALA A 10 22.35 5.13 2.14
N GLN A 11 22.26 6.08 3.07
CA GLN A 11 21.16 7.03 3.16
C GLN A 11 21.40 8.17 2.16
N PRO A 12 20.52 8.44 1.18
CA PRO A 12 20.66 9.63 0.35
C PRO A 12 20.26 10.88 1.14
N ALA A 13 21.02 11.95 0.89
CA ALA A 13 20.91 13.26 1.49
C ALA A 13 19.48 13.83 1.46
N GLY A 14 19.06 14.43 2.59
CA GLY A 14 18.06 15.50 2.61
C GLY A 14 16.61 15.14 2.30
N MET A 15 15.97 14.25 3.05
CA MET A 15 14.50 14.24 3.15
C MET A 15 14.05 14.94 4.43
N VAL A 16 13.55 16.17 4.30
CA VAL A 16 12.96 16.93 5.42
C VAL A 16 11.75 16.15 5.97
N GLY A 17 11.80 15.76 7.24
CA GLY A 17 10.75 15.01 7.92
C GLY A 17 11.30 14.11 9.04
N THR A 18 10.42 13.65 9.93
CA THR A 18 10.77 12.72 11.01
C THR A 18 11.33 11.40 10.46
N LYS A 19 12.10 10.65 11.26
CA LYS A 19 12.61 9.32 10.89
C LYS A 19 11.51 8.40 10.32
N ARG A 20 10.30 8.48 10.90
CA ARG A 20 9.12 7.74 10.41
C ARG A 20 8.68 8.22 9.02
N GLN A 21 8.55 9.53 8.79
CA GLN A 21 8.19 10.07 7.47
C GLN A 21 9.23 9.69 6.40
N GLN A 22 10.52 9.68 6.76
CA GLN A 22 11.58 9.24 5.86
C GLN A 22 11.45 7.75 5.52
N ALA A 23 11.15 6.90 6.52
CA ALA A 23 10.92 5.47 6.30
C ALA A 23 9.72 5.20 5.39
N ILE A 24 8.61 5.94 5.57
CA ILE A 24 7.41 5.82 4.71
C ILE A 24 7.74 6.23 3.27
N ARG A 25 8.41 7.37 3.06
CA ARG A 25 8.82 7.79 1.71
C ARG A 25 9.78 6.82 1.04
N LYS A 26 10.68 6.20 1.82
CA LYS A 26 11.59 5.16 1.32
C LYS A 26 10.78 3.95 0.87
N ALA A 27 9.84 3.49 1.69
CA ALA A 27 8.96 2.37 1.36
C ALA A 27 8.11 2.64 0.11
N LEU A 28 7.60 3.87 -0.06
CA LEU A 28 6.83 4.26 -1.25
C LEU A 28 7.64 4.09 -2.53
N ARG A 29 8.88 4.59 -2.55
CA ARG A 29 9.77 4.46 -3.72
C ARG A 29 10.14 3.02 -4.03
N THR A 30 10.16 2.15 -3.02
CA THR A 30 10.42 0.72 -3.22
C THR A 30 9.17 -0.02 -3.72
N LEU A 31 8.00 0.31 -3.18
CA LEU A 31 6.76 -0.41 -3.48
C LEU A 31 6.10 0.03 -4.79
N VAL A 32 6.09 1.32 -5.11
CA VAL A 32 5.39 1.88 -6.28
C VAL A 32 6.21 3.02 -6.88
N PRO A 33 7.27 2.70 -7.66
CA PRO A 33 8.17 3.71 -8.21
C PRO A 33 7.52 4.62 -9.27
N GLY A 34 6.45 4.14 -9.92
CA GLY A 34 5.74 4.84 -11.00
C GLY A 34 4.51 5.64 -10.56
N ILE A 35 4.28 5.79 -9.25
CA ILE A 35 3.08 6.47 -8.74
C ILE A 35 3.02 7.96 -9.15
N PRO A 36 1.86 8.47 -9.60
CA PRO A 36 1.66 9.89 -9.85
C PRO A 36 1.83 10.72 -8.57
N LEU A 37 2.32 11.97 -8.71
CA LEU A 37 2.59 12.83 -7.56
C LEU A 37 1.34 13.10 -6.69
N LEU A 38 0.19 13.30 -7.33
CA LEU A 38 -1.08 13.53 -6.64
C LEU A 38 -1.45 12.37 -5.72
N ASP A 39 -1.36 11.15 -6.22
CA ASP A 39 -1.65 9.93 -5.46
C ASP A 39 -0.60 9.69 -4.37
N ALA A 40 0.67 9.92 -4.68
CA ALA A 40 1.76 9.80 -3.71
C ALA A 40 1.54 10.70 -2.49
N GLU A 41 1.16 11.95 -2.69
CA GLU A 41 0.90 12.89 -1.59
C GLU A 41 -0.30 12.46 -0.74
N ALA A 42 -1.38 12.01 -1.37
CA ALA A 42 -2.56 11.51 -0.68
C ALA A 42 -2.24 10.28 0.20
N VAL A 43 -1.51 9.31 -0.37
CA VAL A 43 -1.09 8.10 0.33
C VAL A 43 -0.14 8.41 1.50
N LEU A 44 0.83 9.32 1.31
CA LEU A 44 1.73 9.75 2.38
C LEU A 44 0.98 10.44 3.53
N ALA A 45 -0.03 11.25 3.22
CA ALA A 45 -0.89 11.87 4.23
C ALA A 45 -1.70 10.83 5.01
N LEU A 46 -2.27 9.82 4.32
CA LEU A 46 -2.99 8.70 4.93
C LEU A 46 -2.10 7.87 5.87
N ALA A 47 -0.92 7.46 5.42
CA ALA A 47 0.05 6.69 6.21
C ALA A 47 0.64 7.50 7.40
N GLY A 48 0.58 8.83 7.31
CA GLY A 48 1.02 9.77 8.34
C GLY A 48 0.06 9.93 9.53
N ARG A 49 -1.19 9.47 9.42
CA ARG A 49 -2.24 9.67 10.44
C ARG A 49 -1.87 9.06 11.79
N VAL A 50 -2.43 9.62 12.87
CA VAL A 50 -2.15 9.20 14.27
C VAL A 50 -2.48 7.72 14.48
N GLN A 51 -3.61 7.26 13.96
CA GLN A 51 -4.06 5.86 14.05
C GLN A 51 -3.11 4.86 13.35
N MET A 52 -2.28 5.32 12.41
CA MET A 52 -1.33 4.48 11.69
C MET A 52 0.05 4.43 12.39
N LYS A 53 0.25 5.18 13.48
CA LYS A 53 1.57 5.26 14.17
C LYS A 53 1.94 3.98 14.92
N ALA A 54 0.96 3.16 15.30
CA ALA A 54 1.17 1.89 15.98
C ALA A 54 1.74 0.81 15.05
N LEU A 55 1.61 0.98 13.73
CA LEU A 55 2.05 0.00 12.74
C LEU A 55 3.45 0.31 12.20
N PRO A 56 4.18 -0.72 11.73
CA PRO A 56 5.41 -0.52 10.96
C PRO A 56 5.16 0.42 9.76
N PRO A 57 6.12 1.30 9.42
CA PRO A 57 5.96 2.26 8.32
C PRO A 57 5.55 1.64 6.98
N SER A 58 6.07 0.44 6.66
CA SER A 58 5.74 -0.26 5.41
C SER A 58 4.30 -0.76 5.40
N THR A 59 3.83 -1.35 6.49
CA THR A 59 2.45 -1.84 6.64
C THR A 59 1.46 -0.68 6.62
N ALA A 60 1.76 0.40 7.35
CA ALA A 60 0.93 1.61 7.32
C ALA A 60 0.81 2.19 5.90
N LEU A 61 1.90 2.15 5.14
CA LEU A 61 1.90 2.58 3.75
C LEU A 61 1.07 1.66 2.85
N TRP A 62 1.22 0.33 3.00
CA TRP A 62 0.43 -0.63 2.23
C TRP A 62 -1.06 -0.47 2.44
N LEU A 63 -1.50 -0.38 3.71
CA LEU A 63 -2.91 -0.17 4.05
C LEU A 63 -3.43 1.17 3.51
N ALA A 64 -2.63 2.23 3.62
CA ALA A 64 -2.97 3.54 3.08
C ALA A 64 -3.09 3.52 1.55
N LEU A 65 -2.18 2.82 0.87
CA LEU A 65 -2.15 2.68 -0.58
C LEU A 65 -3.38 1.91 -1.08
N GLY A 66 -3.64 0.71 -0.54
CA GLY A 66 -4.81 -0.08 -0.93
C GLY A 66 -6.13 0.63 -0.64
N SER A 67 -6.24 1.35 0.49
CA SER A 67 -7.40 2.18 0.79
C SER A 67 -7.56 3.33 -0.21
N HIS A 68 -6.47 4.05 -0.54
CA HIS A 68 -6.52 5.14 -1.51
C HIS A 68 -6.93 4.65 -2.90
N VAL A 69 -6.31 3.59 -3.41
CA VAL A 69 -6.63 3.05 -4.74
C VAL A 69 -8.08 2.60 -4.79
N ARG A 70 -8.56 1.87 -3.76
CA ARG A 70 -9.96 1.45 -3.68
C ARG A 70 -10.93 2.62 -3.75
N HIS A 71 -10.70 3.70 -3.01
CA HIS A 71 -11.65 4.82 -2.99
C HIS A 71 -11.49 5.80 -4.16
N ALA A 72 -10.28 6.00 -4.68
CA ALA A 72 -10.00 7.04 -5.67
C ALA A 72 -9.96 6.53 -7.11
N HIS A 73 -9.64 5.26 -7.32
CA HIS A 73 -9.40 4.67 -8.64
C HIS A 73 -10.37 3.53 -8.98
N THR A 74 -11.36 3.27 -8.13
CA THR A 74 -12.38 2.25 -8.40
C THR A 74 -13.78 2.72 -8.03
N ASP A 75 -14.79 2.03 -8.53
CA ASP A 75 -16.20 2.32 -8.25
C ASP A 75 -16.67 1.80 -6.88
N TYR A 76 -15.74 1.49 -5.95
CA TYR A 76 -16.07 0.93 -4.63
C TYR A 76 -17.12 1.76 -3.87
N ASP A 77 -16.98 3.08 -3.85
CA ASP A 77 -17.92 3.97 -3.14
C ASP A 77 -19.29 4.01 -3.84
N SER A 78 -19.32 3.89 -5.17
CA SER A 78 -20.56 3.77 -5.95
C SER A 78 -21.27 2.44 -5.67
N LEU A 79 -20.53 1.33 -5.64
CA LEU A 79 -21.08 0.00 -5.32
C LEU A 79 -21.69 -0.01 -3.91
N LEU A 80 -21.04 0.62 -2.92
CA LEU A 80 -21.62 0.76 -1.58
C LEU A 80 -22.89 1.63 -1.58
N ALA A 81 -22.92 2.71 -2.37
CA ALA A 81 -24.10 3.58 -2.49
C ALA A 81 -25.28 2.88 -3.19
N GLU A 82 -25.00 1.96 -4.11
CA GLU A 82 -25.98 1.10 -4.79
C GLU A 82 -26.54 -0.01 -3.89
N GLY A 83 -25.97 -0.19 -2.69
CA GLY A 83 -26.43 -1.16 -1.70
C GLY A 83 -25.74 -2.52 -1.80
N TYR A 84 -24.61 -2.62 -2.51
CA TYR A 84 -23.78 -3.82 -2.46
C TYR A 84 -23.14 -3.98 -1.08
N GLU A 85 -23.06 -5.22 -0.64
CA GLU A 85 -22.31 -5.59 0.55
C GLU A 85 -20.81 -5.35 0.35
N ARG A 86 -20.10 -5.08 1.45
CA ARG A 86 -18.67 -4.72 1.40
C ARG A 86 -17.79 -5.79 0.75
N ASP A 87 -18.10 -7.06 0.99
CA ASP A 87 -17.31 -8.18 0.46
C ASP A 87 -17.57 -8.36 -1.04
N ALA A 88 -18.82 -8.20 -1.48
CA ALA A 88 -19.16 -8.18 -2.90
C ALA A 88 -18.47 -7.01 -3.61
N ALA A 89 -18.55 -5.80 -3.05
CA ALA A 89 -17.90 -4.62 -3.61
C ALA A 89 -16.37 -4.79 -3.70
N ARG A 90 -15.74 -5.41 -2.69
CA ARG A 90 -14.30 -5.73 -2.72
C ARG A 90 -13.94 -6.69 -3.84
N PHE A 91 -14.75 -7.74 -4.03
CA PHE A 91 -14.53 -8.72 -5.09
C PHE A 91 -14.60 -8.09 -6.48
N PHE A 92 -15.51 -7.15 -6.73
CA PHE A 92 -15.61 -6.50 -8.04
C PHE A 92 -14.45 -5.56 -8.36
N VAL A 93 -13.86 -4.93 -7.34
CA VAL A 93 -12.82 -3.92 -7.54
C VAL A 93 -11.40 -4.47 -7.44
N VAL A 94 -11.22 -5.73 -7.00
CA VAL A 94 -9.88 -6.30 -6.73
C VAL A 94 -8.98 -6.27 -7.97
N ASP A 95 -9.51 -6.64 -9.13
CA ASP A 95 -8.78 -6.63 -10.40
C ASP A 95 -8.39 -5.20 -10.81
N ALA A 96 -9.32 -4.25 -10.66
CA ALA A 96 -9.06 -2.84 -10.95
C ALA A 96 -7.98 -2.25 -10.03
N ILE A 97 -7.93 -2.68 -8.76
CA ILE A 97 -6.87 -2.27 -7.84
C ILE A 97 -5.52 -2.85 -8.30
N ASP A 98 -5.47 -4.13 -8.67
CA ASP A 98 -4.24 -4.78 -9.14
C ASP A 98 -3.71 -4.16 -10.44
N ASP A 99 -4.60 -3.81 -11.37
CA ASP A 99 -4.25 -3.10 -12.61
C ASP A 99 -3.62 -1.73 -12.34
N VAL A 100 -4.16 -0.97 -11.39
CA VAL A 100 -3.60 0.34 -11.00
C VAL A 100 -2.24 0.17 -10.33
N LEU A 101 -2.12 -0.78 -9.39
CA LEU A 101 -0.87 -1.03 -8.66
C LEU A 101 0.23 -1.55 -9.60
N SER A 102 -0.09 -2.47 -10.50
CA SER A 102 0.83 -2.98 -11.51
C SER A 102 1.26 -1.87 -12.49
N GLY A 103 0.33 -0.98 -12.87
CA GLY A 103 0.63 0.22 -13.67
C GLY A 103 1.62 1.17 -13.00
N TRP A 104 1.63 1.23 -11.66
CA TRP A 104 2.62 2.01 -10.89
C TRP A 104 3.92 1.26 -10.61
N GLY A 105 4.07 0.05 -11.13
CA GLY A 105 5.24 -0.81 -10.96
C GLY A 105 5.29 -1.51 -9.60
N CYS A 106 4.13 -1.76 -8.98
CA CYS A 106 4.07 -2.55 -7.75
C CYS A 106 4.40 -4.01 -8.03
N GLN A 107 5.31 -4.57 -7.24
CA GLN A 107 5.68 -5.98 -7.30
C GLN A 107 4.83 -6.87 -6.37
N ARG A 108 3.92 -6.28 -5.60
CA ARG A 108 3.06 -6.96 -4.63
C ARG A 108 1.62 -6.91 -5.15
N SER A 109 1.00 -8.07 -5.34
CA SER A 109 -0.41 -8.17 -5.72
C SER A 109 -1.28 -8.29 -4.48
N ILE A 110 -2.46 -7.68 -4.52
CA ILE A 110 -3.49 -7.85 -3.48
C ILE A 110 -4.12 -9.25 -3.56
N LEU A 111 -4.21 -9.82 -4.75
CA LEU A 111 -4.78 -11.15 -5.00
C LEU A 111 -4.00 -12.24 -4.26
N ASP A 112 -2.68 -12.10 -4.18
CA ASP A 112 -1.81 -13.04 -3.47
C ASP A 112 -2.00 -13.01 -1.94
N GLU A 113 -2.37 -11.85 -1.36
CA GLU A 113 -2.61 -11.73 0.08
C GLU A 113 -3.99 -12.25 0.50
N GLU A 114 -5.02 -11.98 -0.30
CA GLU A 114 -6.38 -12.46 -0.03
C GLU A 114 -6.49 -13.99 -0.22
N ALA A 115 -5.68 -14.57 -1.12
CA ALA A 115 -5.59 -16.02 -1.32
C ALA A 115 -4.97 -16.76 -0.13
N GLU A 116 -3.99 -16.17 0.57
CA GLU A 116 -3.39 -16.78 1.77
C GLU A 116 -4.32 -16.67 3.00
N GLU A 117 -5.09 -15.59 3.16
CA GLU A 117 -6.06 -15.47 4.26
C GLU A 117 -7.31 -16.36 4.08
N GLY A 118 -7.66 -16.70 2.82
CA GLY A 118 -8.76 -17.61 2.48
C GLY A 118 -8.44 -19.10 2.66
N ALA A 119 -7.16 -19.49 2.67
CA ALA A 119 -6.76 -20.89 2.80
C ALA A 119 -6.84 -21.43 4.25
N GLU A 120 -6.89 -20.55 5.26
CA GLU A 120 -6.94 -20.93 6.67
C GLU A 120 -8.38 -21.05 7.24
N GLN A 121 -9.41 -20.84 6.41
CA GLN A 121 -10.83 -20.91 6.81
C GLN A 121 -11.57 -22.07 6.14
N SER A 122 -10.94 -23.26 6.08
CA SER A 122 -11.68 -24.51 5.92
C SER A 122 -11.93 -25.12 7.31
N HIS A 123 -13.21 -25.20 7.67
CA HIS A 123 -13.78 -25.87 8.83
C HIS A 123 -13.23 -27.29 9.07
#